data_AF-A0A8C5RWH1-F1
#
_entry.id   AF-A0A8C5RWH1-F1
#
_cell.length_a   1.000
_cell.length_b   1.000
_cell.length_c   1.000
_cell.angle_alpha   90.00
_cell.angle_beta   90.00
_cell.angle_gamma   90.00
#
_symmetry.space_group_name_H-M   'P 1'
#
loop_
_entity.id
_entity.type
_entity.pdbx_description
1 polymer ?
#
loop_
_entity_poly.entity_id
_entity_poly.type
_entity_poly.pdbx_seq_one_letter_code
_entity_poly.pdbx_strand_id
1 'polypeptide(L)'
;MAAVGAIVRSGLRGAMALPHQQRAWSSGPDQLGELGKGAGKGGGGGGSIREAGGAFGKREAAAEERYFKEREREQLKNLRKHHEEEISHHKKEIERLQKEIERHKYKIKNLQDDD
;
A
#
# COMPACT_ATOMS: atom_id res chain seq x y z
N MET A 1 2.78 8.97 -68.23
CA MET A 1 2.28 7.57 -68.32
C MET A 1 3.45 6.68 -67.96
N ALA A 2 3.46 5.80 -66.97
CA ALA A 2 2.39 4.98 -66.41
C ALA A 2 2.57 4.79 -64.90
N ALA A 3 1.46 4.49 -64.24
CA ALA A 3 1.36 4.09 -62.85
C ALA A 3 1.85 2.65 -62.65
N VAL A 4 2.50 2.38 -61.52
CA VAL A 4 2.50 1.07 -60.87
C VAL A 4 2.25 1.30 -59.39
N GLY A 5 1.06 0.92 -58.95
CA GLY A 5 0.61 1.01 -57.58
C GLY A 5 0.84 -0.27 -56.78
N ALA A 6 0.32 -0.22 -55.56
CA ALA A 6 0.11 -1.29 -54.58
C ALA A 6 1.30 -1.64 -53.67
N ILE A 7 1.35 -0.98 -52.50
CA ILE A 7 1.72 -1.66 -51.26
C ILE A 7 0.42 -1.89 -50.47
N VAL A 8 -0.01 -3.15 -50.51
CA VAL A 8 -1.00 -3.74 -49.62
C VAL A 8 -0.36 -3.93 -48.25
N ARG A 9 -1.07 -3.53 -47.18
CA ARG A 9 -1.16 -4.33 -45.95
C ARG A 9 -2.34 -3.86 -45.10
N SER A 10 -3.41 -4.60 -45.32
CA SER A 10 -4.58 -4.83 -44.47
C SER A 10 -4.31 -4.72 -42.97
N GLY A 11 -5.16 -3.98 -42.27
CA GLY A 11 -5.34 -4.13 -40.83
C GLY A 11 -5.99 -5.48 -40.49
N LEU A 12 -5.46 -6.14 -39.48
CA LEU A 12 -6.09 -7.28 -38.81
C LEU A 12 -5.65 -7.29 -37.34
N ARG A 13 -6.65 -7.18 -36.44
CA ARG A 13 -6.82 -7.93 -35.18
C ARG A 13 -5.63 -7.93 -34.21
N GLY A 14 -5.71 -7.34 -33.02
CA GLY A 14 -6.69 -7.69 -32.00
C GLY A 14 -6.11 -8.76 -31.06
N ALA A 15 -5.87 -8.35 -29.82
CA ALA A 15 -5.59 -9.16 -28.62
C ALA A 15 -4.29 -9.98 -28.55
N MET A 16 -3.23 -9.37 -28.00
CA MET A 16 -2.20 -10.09 -27.25
C MET A 16 -2.83 -10.62 -25.94
N ALA A 17 -3.24 -11.88 -25.93
CA ALA A 17 -3.64 -12.58 -24.71
C ALA A 17 -2.39 -13.06 -23.96
N LEU A 18 -1.95 -12.29 -22.96
CA LEU A 18 -1.03 -12.78 -21.94
C LEU A 18 -1.83 -13.65 -20.96
N PRO A 19 -1.46 -14.91 -20.68
CA PRO A 19 -2.05 -15.64 -19.56
C PRO A 19 -1.53 -15.03 -18.25
N HIS A 20 -2.25 -14.03 -17.74
CA HIS A 20 -2.11 -13.60 -16.35
C HIS A 20 -2.64 -14.73 -15.47
N GLN A 21 -1.71 -15.48 -14.89
CA GLN A 21 -1.92 -16.47 -13.87
C GLN A 21 -2.69 -15.85 -12.69
N GLN A 22 -4.01 -16.01 -12.70
CA GLN A 22 -4.87 -15.71 -11.56
C GLN A 22 -4.62 -16.77 -10.49
N ARG A 23 -3.74 -16.46 -9.55
CA ARG A 23 -3.62 -17.21 -8.30
C ARG A 23 -4.85 -16.85 -7.46
N ALA A 24 -5.92 -17.62 -7.59
CA ALA A 24 -7.12 -17.49 -6.76
C ALA A 24 -6.76 -17.80 -5.31
N TRP A 25 -6.84 -16.80 -4.43
CA TRP A 25 -6.82 -17.02 -2.99
C TRP A 25 -8.26 -17.27 -2.55
N SER A 26 -8.68 -18.53 -2.59
CA SER A 26 -9.96 -18.97 -2.08
C SER A 26 -9.93 -18.93 -0.54
N SER A 27 -10.29 -17.81 0.06
CA SER A 27 -10.63 -17.75 1.49
C SER A 27 -12.16 -17.82 1.60
N GLY A 28 -12.70 -19.02 1.84
CA GLY A 28 -14.14 -19.22 2.02
C GLY A 28 -14.69 -18.52 3.29
N PRO A 29 -16.00 -18.18 3.34
CA PRO A 29 -16.60 -17.41 4.42
C PRO A 29 -17.04 -18.25 5.64
N ASP A 30 -16.51 -19.45 5.85
CA ASP A 30 -16.99 -20.39 6.88
C ASP A 30 -16.08 -20.49 8.12
N GLN A 31 -15.64 -19.35 8.67
CA GLN A 31 -14.95 -19.38 9.97
C GLN A 31 -15.19 -18.14 10.84
N LEU A 32 -16.41 -17.60 10.80
CA LEU A 32 -16.89 -16.70 11.84
C LEU A 32 -17.33 -17.53 13.04
N GLY A 33 -16.34 -17.92 13.87
CA GLY A 33 -16.62 -18.48 15.19
C GLY A 33 -17.52 -17.54 16.00
N GLU A 34 -18.50 -18.12 16.68
CA GLU A 34 -19.48 -17.42 17.51
C GLU A 34 -18.76 -16.49 18.51
N LEU A 35 -19.04 -15.18 18.44
CA LEU A 35 -18.48 -14.16 19.34
C LEU A 35 -18.71 -14.57 20.80
N GLY A 36 -17.65 -15.01 21.48
CA GLY A 36 -17.70 -15.45 22.87
C GLY A 36 -17.33 -16.92 23.12
N LYS A 37 -17.04 -17.72 22.09
CA LYS A 37 -16.36 -19.02 22.27
C LYS A 37 -14.85 -18.80 22.21
N GLY A 38 -14.15 -19.08 23.29
CA GLY A 38 -12.73 -18.83 23.50
C GLY A 38 -11.74 -19.55 22.58
N ALA A 39 -12.13 -20.02 21.40
CA ALA A 39 -11.26 -20.73 20.45
C ALA A 39 -11.45 -20.18 19.02
N GLY A 40 -11.36 -18.85 18.86
CA GLY A 40 -11.56 -18.15 17.59
C GLY A 40 -10.43 -17.18 17.24
N LYS A 41 -10.50 -16.63 16.02
CA LYS A 41 -9.56 -15.79 15.25
C LYS A 41 -8.90 -14.63 16.01
N GLY A 42 -8.11 -14.92 17.04
CA GLY A 42 -7.43 -13.90 17.84
C GLY A 42 -6.77 -14.34 19.15
N GLY A 43 -6.82 -15.60 19.58
CA GLY A 43 -6.05 -16.03 20.75
C GLY A 43 -6.68 -17.22 21.47
N GLY A 44 -5.82 -18.13 21.96
CA GLY A 44 -6.23 -19.33 22.69
C GLY A 44 -7.07 -19.02 23.92
N GLY A 45 -7.87 -20.02 24.34
CA GLY A 45 -8.82 -20.01 25.47
C GLY A 45 -8.51 -18.97 26.54
N GLY A 46 -9.14 -17.79 26.43
CA GLY A 46 -8.90 -16.62 27.28
C GLY A 46 -9.40 -16.79 28.72
N GLY A 47 -8.92 -17.83 29.41
CA GLY A 47 -9.31 -18.19 30.77
C GLY A 47 -10.73 -18.74 30.90
N SER A 48 -11.03 -19.29 32.08
CA SER A 48 -12.32 -19.91 32.40
C SER A 48 -13.52 -18.97 32.24
N ILE A 49 -13.32 -17.66 32.34
CA ILE A 49 -14.38 -16.64 32.22
C ILE A 49 -14.82 -16.44 30.75
N ARG A 50 -13.87 -16.40 29.82
CA ARG A 50 -14.14 -16.28 28.38
C ARG A 50 -14.59 -17.60 27.79
N GLU A 51 -14.06 -18.71 28.28
CA GLU A 51 -14.46 -20.06 27.87
C GLU A 51 -15.89 -20.41 28.31
N ALA A 52 -16.30 -19.96 29.50
CA ALA A 52 -17.66 -20.15 30.00
C ALA A 52 -18.74 -19.42 29.17
N GLY A 53 -18.37 -18.49 28.28
CA GLY A 53 -19.28 -17.90 27.29
C GLY A 53 -20.45 -17.07 27.85
N GLY A 54 -20.39 -16.69 29.14
CA GLY A 54 -21.42 -15.92 29.82
C GLY A 54 -21.46 -14.43 29.43
N ALA A 55 -22.43 -13.68 29.98
CA ALA A 55 -22.59 -12.24 29.68
C ALA A 55 -21.32 -11.41 30.00
N PHE A 56 -20.60 -11.77 31.07
CA PHE A 56 -19.34 -11.12 31.43
C PHE A 56 -18.21 -11.44 30.44
N GLY A 57 -18.05 -12.71 30.02
CA GLY A 57 -17.05 -13.10 29.01
C GLY A 57 -17.29 -12.45 27.64
N LYS A 58 -18.56 -12.27 27.23
CA LYS A 58 -18.90 -11.52 26.00
C LYS A 58 -18.55 -10.04 26.09
N ARG A 59 -18.78 -9.41 27.25
CA ARG A 59 -18.44 -8.00 27.49
C ARG A 59 -16.93 -7.77 27.49
N GLU A 60 -16.19 -8.66 28.14
CA GLU A 60 -14.72 -8.63 28.20
C GLU A 60 -14.09 -8.80 26.81
N ALA A 61 -14.54 -9.79 26.04
CA ALA A 61 -14.07 -9.99 24.67
C ALA A 61 -14.32 -8.77 23.77
N ALA A 62 -15.48 -8.11 23.89
CA ALA A 62 -15.79 -6.91 23.13
C ALA A 62 -14.96 -5.68 23.57
N ALA A 63 -14.59 -5.60 24.85
CA ALA A 63 -13.71 -4.53 25.35
C ALA A 63 -12.27 -4.73 24.88
N GLU A 64 -11.75 -5.95 24.94
CA GLU A 64 -10.45 -6.32 24.40
C GLU A 64 -10.37 -6.03 22.90
N GLU A 65 -11.36 -6.46 22.11
CA GLU A 65 -11.38 -6.24 20.67
C GLU A 65 -11.33 -4.73 20.32
N ARG A 66 -12.07 -3.90 21.06
CA ARG A 66 -12.02 -2.44 20.89
C ARG A 66 -10.64 -1.88 21.20
N TYR A 67 -10.03 -2.33 22.29
CA TYR A 67 -8.70 -1.88 22.70
C TYR A 67 -7.65 -2.24 21.64
N PHE A 68 -7.61 -3.50 21.19
CA PHE A 68 -6.65 -3.92 20.17
C PHE A 68 -6.86 -3.18 18.85
N LYS A 69 -8.11 -3.00 18.41
CA LYS A 69 -8.42 -2.24 17.20
C LYS A 69 -7.98 -0.78 17.29
N GLU A 70 -8.10 -0.16 18.47
CA GLU A 70 -7.62 1.19 18.70
C GLU A 70 -6.09 1.26 18.67
N ARG A 71 -5.40 0.30 19.30
CA ARG A 71 -3.93 0.20 19.27
C ARG A 71 -3.38 -0.04 17.87
N GLU A 72 -4.00 -0.94 17.10
CA GLU A 72 -3.62 -1.17 15.70
C GLU A 72 -3.77 0.11 14.86
N ARG A 73 -4.88 0.84 15.05
CA ARG A 73 -5.08 2.13 14.37
C ARG A 73 -4.04 3.16 14.77
N GLU A 74 -3.66 3.23 16.05
CA GLU A 74 -2.63 4.12 16.56
C GLU A 74 -1.26 3.81 15.95
N GLN A 75 -0.87 2.53 15.93
CA GLN A 75 0.38 2.08 15.31
C GLN A 75 0.42 2.41 13.81
N LEU A 76 -0.66 2.14 13.07
CA LEU A 76 -0.74 2.47 11.66
C LEU A 76 -0.69 3.98 11.41
N LYS A 77 -1.31 4.79 12.27
CA LYS A 77 -1.21 6.25 12.18
C LYS A 77 0.22 6.72 12.41
N ASN A 78 0.92 6.18 13.40
CA ASN A 78 2.31 6.55 13.69
C ASN A 78 3.24 6.17 12.54
N LEU A 79 3.05 4.99 11.95
CA LEU A 79 3.83 4.56 10.78
C LEU A 79 3.59 5.47 9.57
N ARG A 80 2.33 5.86 9.31
CA ARG A 80 2.00 6.81 8.23
C ARG A 80 2.65 8.17 8.47
N LYS A 81 2.54 8.72 9.68
CA LYS A 81 3.16 10.01 10.04
C LYS A 81 4.67 9.98 9.85
N HIS A 82 5.34 8.93 10.32
CA HIS A 82 6.78 8.76 10.15
C HIS A 82 7.16 8.79 8.66
N HIS A 83 6.42 8.06 7.80
CA HIS A 83 6.69 8.10 6.37
C HIS A 83 6.38 9.46 5.72
N GLU A 84 5.36 10.18 6.17
CA GLU A 84 5.08 11.54 5.71
C GLU A 84 6.21 12.52 6.09
N GLU A 85 6.75 12.40 7.30
CA GLU A 85 7.89 13.18 7.79
C GLU A 85 9.16 12.92 6.97
N GLU A 86 9.49 11.65 6.72
CA GLU A 86 10.63 11.23 5.88
C GLU A 86 10.50 11.78 4.45
N ILE A 87 9.30 11.67 3.85
CA ILE A 87 9.03 12.24 2.52
C ILE A 87 9.23 13.76 2.55
N SER A 88 8.73 14.45 3.57
CA SER A 88 8.92 15.89 3.70
C SER A 88 10.40 16.26 3.86
N HIS A 89 11.17 15.46 4.60
CA HIS A 89 12.60 15.68 4.80
C HIS A 89 13.36 15.59 3.48
N HIS A 90 13.16 14.50 2.74
CA HIS A 90 13.81 14.30 1.45
C HIS A 90 13.39 15.33 0.40
N LYS A 91 12.13 15.79 0.41
CA LYS A 91 11.71 16.90 -0.46
C LYS A 91 12.51 18.17 -0.22
N LYS A 92 12.73 18.54 1.05
CA LYS A 92 13.54 19.72 1.42
C LYS A 92 15.00 19.55 1.01
N GLU A 93 15.54 18.35 1.15
CA GLU A 93 16.91 18.04 0.75
C GLU A 93 17.10 18.13 -0.77
N ILE A 94 16.16 17.58 -1.54
CA ILE A 94 16.13 17.72 -3.01
C ILE A 94 16.09 19.21 -3.41
N GLU A 95 15.22 20.01 -2.78
CA GLU A 95 15.13 21.45 -3.08
C GLU A 95 16.45 22.17 -2.81
N ARG A 96 17.13 21.85 -1.71
CA ARG A 96 18.46 22.40 -1.40
C ARG A 96 19.48 22.02 -2.47
N LEU A 97 19.55 20.75 -2.84
CA LEU A 97 20.49 20.26 -3.85
C LEU A 97 20.20 20.88 -5.23
N GLN A 98 18.94 21.07 -5.58
CA GLN A 98 18.55 21.77 -6.81
C GLN A 98 19.07 23.22 -6.83
N LYS A 99 18.94 23.96 -5.73
CA LYS A 99 19.49 25.33 -5.61
C LYS A 99 21.01 25.34 -5.74
N GLU A 100 21.70 24.35 -5.18
CA GLU A 100 23.16 24.22 -5.32
C GLU A 100 23.55 23.94 -6.78
N ILE A 101 22.85 23.03 -7.46
CA ILE A 101 23.03 22.76 -8.90
C ILE A 101 22.81 24.03 -9.73
N GLU A 102 21.75 24.81 -9.46
CA GLU A 102 21.49 26.06 -10.17
C GLU A 102 22.60 27.10 -9.97
N ARG A 103 23.12 27.24 -8.74
CA ARG A 103 24.27 28.10 -8.46
C ARG A 103 25.50 27.69 -9.28
N HIS A 104 25.78 26.39 -9.37
CA HIS A 104 26.90 25.89 -10.18
C HIS A 104 26.68 26.10 -11.68
N LYS A 105 25.45 25.87 -12.17
CA LYS A 105 25.09 26.18 -13.57
C LYS A 105 25.32 27.66 -13.90
N TYR A 106 24.91 28.57 -13.01
CA TYR A 106 25.14 30.00 -13.19
C TYR A 106 26.63 30.36 -13.24
N LYS A 107 27.44 29.80 -12.32
CA LYS A 107 28.90 30.00 -12.33
C LYS A 107 29.55 29.53 -13.62
N ILE A 108 29.15 28.35 -14.13
CA ILE A 108 29.66 27.81 -15.39
C ILE A 108 29.30 28.74 -16.55
N LYS A 109 28.05 29.20 -16.60
CA LYS A 109 27.61 30.13 -17.65
C LYS A 109 28.43 31.42 -17.65
N ASN A 110 28.63 32.03 -16.48
CA ASN A 110 29.42 33.26 -16.39
C ASN A 110 30.87 33.05 -16.86
N LEU A 111 31.48 31.90 -16.56
CA LEU A 111 32.83 31.58 -17.04
C LEU A 111 32.88 31.30 -18.54
N GLN A 112 31.78 30.86 -19.16
CA GLN A 112 31.69 30.64 -20.60
C GLN A 112 31.47 31.94 -21.38
N ASP A 113 30.79 32.92 -20.79
CA ASP A 113 30.50 34.21 -21.43
C ASP A 113 31.73 35.16 -21.43
N ASP A 114 32.77 34.84 -20.64
CA ASP A 114 34.02 35.61 -20.51
C ASP A 114 35.14 35.19 -21.51
N ASP A 115 34.95 34.10 -22.29
CA ASP A 115 35.85 33.60 -23.35
C ASP A 115 35.37 33.99 -24.77
#